data_AF-A0A9Q8LD66-F1
#
_entry.id   AF-A0A9Q8LD66-F1
#
_cell.length_a   1.000
_cell.length_b   1.000
_cell.length_c   1.000
_cell.angle_alpha   90.00
_cell.angle_beta   90.00
_cell.angle_gamma   90.00
#
_symmetry.space_group_name_H-M   'P 1'
#
loop_
_entity.id
_entity.type
_entity.pdbx_description
1 polymer ?
#
loop_
_entity_poly.entity_id
_entity_poly.type
_entity_poly.pdbx_seq_one_letter_code
_entity_poly.pdbx_strand_id
1 'polypeptide(L)'
;MEWLQPLILLGTTLIALVQAQQSIPQSNNGSVLPIWGLATLVQGGSSPLCNKTFNDANGTGVFSFNPNVPQGPQQGQPENFSGRTQPVSIAVTLQNPGFNSTNSTSTAASYTLWYDTNGANYSDRYALGYDVCALVGFSLNYNTQLRGQSDNGSCLSTLDQPCISAIVSTVQQYATWLTTASPGPDSNLTTTSLPDVCRDLSHALVENFPKECSYFFQDKLDGLAYPLTSFGDQYQTGLTSNCTMNGTFQNTLSFYSNRSQSIYTAWADSVTPVIGVWMPVADAGAQTTITETVANVFCGHIDDINGRSYQPPDLPQPTPVAYNATTNTTNTNSTMTEDTETSDSSGLSGGAIAGIVIGVLTALVIVAGLIYWLMRRRRAQKKPQDVTAEKTTAELHGQDSRFELGGDDAKKELPAEERKAHARTVSELEAKTVQREPAELPAS
;
A
#
# COMPACT_ATOMS: atom_id res chain seq x y z
N MET A 1 -32.02 -29.91 -15.66
CA MET A 1 -32.54 -28.56 -15.97
C MET A 1 -32.77 -27.83 -14.67
N GLU A 2 -32.94 -26.51 -14.72
CA GLU A 2 -33.03 -25.61 -13.55
C GLU A 2 -31.73 -25.54 -12.71
N TRP A 3 -30.95 -24.50 -12.99
CA TRP A 3 -29.86 -24.04 -12.12
C TRP A 3 -30.40 -22.90 -11.23
N LEU A 4 -29.88 -22.81 -10.01
CA LEU A 4 -30.21 -21.74 -9.05
C LEU A 4 -29.71 -20.37 -9.53
N GLN A 5 -30.50 -19.32 -9.31
CA GLN A 5 -30.02 -17.94 -9.39
C GLN A 5 -29.29 -17.53 -8.10
N PRO A 6 -28.31 -16.61 -8.17
CA PRO A 6 -27.43 -16.28 -7.05
C PRO A 6 -28.04 -15.28 -6.06
N LEU A 7 -27.65 -15.41 -4.79
CA LEU A 7 -27.89 -14.41 -3.76
C LEU A 7 -26.76 -13.35 -3.80
N ILE A 8 -27.12 -12.08 -3.84
CA ILE A 8 -26.17 -10.97 -3.96
C ILE A 8 -25.49 -10.72 -2.61
N LEU A 9 -24.17 -10.92 -2.56
CA LEU A 9 -23.29 -10.41 -1.50
C LEU A 9 -22.02 -9.82 -2.14
N LEU A 10 -21.96 -8.49 -2.24
CA LEU A 10 -20.79 -7.70 -2.64
C LEU A 10 -20.56 -6.63 -1.57
N GLY A 11 -19.30 -6.29 -1.26
CA GLY A 11 -19.02 -5.07 -0.49
C GLY A 11 -17.89 -5.07 0.56
N THR A 12 -17.13 -6.15 0.78
CA THR A 12 -16.00 -6.12 1.75
C THR A 12 -14.72 -6.85 1.27
N THR A 13 -14.13 -6.40 0.17
CA THR A 13 -12.74 -6.72 -0.20
C THR A 13 -11.78 -5.61 0.25
N LEU A 14 -11.76 -5.35 1.56
CA LEU A 14 -10.82 -4.40 2.18
C LEU A 14 -9.45 -5.05 2.35
N ILE A 15 -8.39 -4.31 2.03
CA ILE A 15 -7.01 -4.82 1.96
C ILE A 15 -6.55 -5.35 3.33
N ALA A 16 -6.41 -6.67 3.44
CA ALA A 16 -5.96 -7.36 4.64
C ALA A 16 -4.52 -7.88 4.45
N LEU A 17 -3.54 -6.98 4.58
CA LEU A 17 -2.11 -7.34 4.57
C LEU A 17 -1.41 -6.91 5.86
N VAL A 18 -0.40 -7.69 6.27
CA VAL A 18 0.51 -7.46 7.41
C VAL A 18 -0.17 -7.37 8.78
N GLN A 19 -0.52 -8.52 9.36
CA GLN A 19 -0.55 -8.66 10.83
C GLN A 19 0.84 -9.05 11.35
N ALA A 20 1.68 -8.05 11.62
CA ALA A 20 2.98 -8.25 12.26
C ALA A 20 2.88 -8.00 13.78
N GLN A 21 2.30 -8.93 14.54
CA GLN A 21 2.34 -8.88 16.01
C GLN A 21 3.75 -9.22 16.53
N GLN A 22 4.68 -8.28 16.40
CA GLN A 22 5.94 -8.29 17.13
C GLN A 22 5.81 -7.44 18.40
N SER A 23 6.29 -7.96 19.52
CA SER A 23 6.38 -7.21 20.77
C SER A 23 7.32 -6.03 20.60
N ILE A 24 6.82 -4.80 20.74
CA ILE A 24 7.57 -3.56 20.52
C ILE A 24 8.88 -3.60 21.35
N PRO A 25 10.07 -3.68 20.71
CA PRO A 25 11.31 -3.51 21.44
C PRO A 25 11.45 -2.05 21.86
N GLN A 26 11.78 -1.80 23.13
CA GLN A 26 12.28 -0.48 23.51
C GLN A 26 13.62 -0.26 22.80
N SER A 27 13.70 0.76 21.94
CA SER A 27 14.85 0.98 21.07
C SER A 27 16.04 1.53 21.86
N ASN A 28 16.83 0.62 22.42
CA ASN A 28 18.14 0.93 23.01
C ASN A 28 19.25 1.12 21.95
N ASN A 29 18.90 1.17 20.65
CA ASN A 29 19.88 1.11 19.55
C ASN A 29 19.39 1.83 18.28
N GLY A 30 19.04 3.12 18.38
CA GLY A 30 18.99 4.10 17.28
C GLY A 30 18.07 3.84 16.08
N SER A 31 17.26 2.78 16.14
CA SER A 31 16.42 2.31 15.04
C SER A 31 14.97 2.67 15.31
N VAL A 32 14.38 3.44 14.39
CA VAL A 32 12.97 3.82 14.38
C VAL A 32 12.21 2.84 13.49
N LEU A 33 11.15 2.25 14.05
CA LEU A 33 10.24 1.40 13.28
C LEU A 33 9.43 2.28 12.32
N PRO A 34 9.25 1.90 11.04
CA PRO A 34 8.42 2.67 10.12
C PRO A 34 6.97 2.72 10.59
N ILE A 35 6.24 3.74 10.16
CA ILE A 35 4.82 4.00 10.50
C ILE A 35 3.97 2.72 10.32
N TRP A 36 4.22 1.97 9.24
CA TRP A 36 3.62 0.68 8.90
C TRP A 36 3.99 -0.45 9.88
N GLY A 37 5.24 -0.49 10.35
CA GLY A 37 5.71 -1.46 11.34
C GLY A 37 5.16 -1.22 12.75
N LEU A 38 4.59 -0.04 13.01
CA LEU A 38 3.83 0.29 14.21
C LEU A 38 2.31 0.08 14.04
N ALA A 39 1.83 -0.18 12.82
CA ALA A 39 0.43 -0.41 12.54
C ALA A 39 0.03 -1.87 12.79
N THR A 40 -1.09 -2.06 13.50
CA THR A 40 -1.75 -3.37 13.67
C THR A 40 -2.78 -3.67 12.59
N LEU A 41 -3.18 -2.64 11.83
CA LEU A 41 -4.20 -2.66 10.78
C LEU A 41 -4.00 -1.44 9.86
N VAL A 42 -4.25 -1.62 8.57
CA VAL A 42 -4.20 -0.61 7.52
C VAL A 42 -5.53 -0.62 6.76
N GLN A 43 -6.16 0.54 6.54
CA GLN A 43 -7.42 0.66 5.79
C GLN A 43 -7.54 2.03 5.08
N GLY A 44 -7.94 2.03 3.81
CA GLY A 44 -8.54 3.23 3.18
C GLY A 44 -10.05 3.30 3.48
N GLY A 45 -10.68 4.46 3.25
CA GLY A 45 -12.12 4.65 3.44
C GLY A 45 -12.59 4.79 4.89
N SER A 46 -11.67 4.91 5.85
CA SER A 46 -11.98 4.79 7.28
C SER A 46 -11.00 5.60 8.12
N SER A 47 -11.50 6.51 8.96
CA SER A 47 -10.73 7.28 9.94
C SER A 47 -11.63 7.70 11.12
N PRO A 48 -11.12 7.79 12.37
CA PRO A 48 -11.83 8.42 13.48
C PRO A 48 -12.08 9.93 13.26
N LEU A 49 -11.57 10.49 12.17
CA LEU A 49 -11.72 11.88 11.74
C LEU A 49 -12.53 12.05 10.43
N CYS A 50 -13.19 11.00 9.92
CA CYS A 50 -14.13 11.17 8.80
C CYS A 50 -15.21 12.22 9.16
N ASN A 51 -15.49 13.13 8.23
CA ASN A 51 -16.44 14.23 8.33
C ASN A 51 -16.15 15.20 9.50
N LYS A 52 -14.87 15.43 9.80
CA LYS A 52 -14.37 16.40 10.79
C LYS A 52 -13.41 17.43 10.17
N THR A 53 -12.92 18.37 10.98
CA THR A 53 -11.91 19.37 10.60
C THR A 53 -10.52 19.00 11.11
N PHE A 54 -9.48 19.69 10.63
CA PHE A 54 -8.13 19.56 11.16
C PHE A 54 -8.04 19.87 12.67
N ASN A 55 -8.88 20.78 13.20
CA ASN A 55 -8.94 21.11 14.63
C ASN A 55 -9.40 19.95 15.53
N ASP A 56 -10.06 18.94 14.96
CA ASP A 56 -10.53 17.76 15.67
C ASP A 56 -9.45 16.67 15.83
N ALA A 57 -8.32 16.81 15.11
CA ALA A 57 -7.17 15.94 15.23
C ALA A 57 -6.32 16.29 16.47
N ASN A 58 -5.48 15.36 16.90
CA ASN A 58 -4.48 15.63 17.95
C ASN A 58 -3.25 16.36 17.41
N GLY A 59 -2.90 16.12 16.15
CA GLY A 59 -1.89 16.87 15.40
C GLY A 59 -2.09 16.69 13.89
N THR A 60 -1.56 17.63 13.11
CA THR A 60 -1.75 17.72 11.65
C THR A 60 -0.49 18.20 10.95
N GLY A 61 -0.40 17.96 9.65
CA GLY A 61 0.44 18.73 8.73
C GLY A 61 -0.13 18.70 7.33
N VAL A 62 -0.08 19.84 6.62
CA VAL A 62 -0.78 20.04 5.34
C VAL A 62 0.15 20.69 4.33
N PHE A 63 0.41 19.99 3.22
CA PHE A 63 1.41 20.39 2.22
C PHE A 63 0.77 20.42 0.84
N SER A 64 1.05 21.46 0.06
CA SER A 64 0.46 21.65 -1.27
C SER A 64 1.54 21.82 -2.33
N PHE A 65 1.38 21.16 -3.47
CA PHE A 65 2.32 21.19 -4.59
C PHE A 65 1.57 21.15 -5.92
N ASN A 66 2.17 21.63 -7.01
CA ASN A 66 1.62 21.44 -8.35
C ASN A 66 2.52 20.46 -9.13
N PRO A 67 2.02 19.25 -9.48
CA PRO A 67 2.76 18.32 -10.34
C PRO A 67 2.89 18.82 -11.79
N ASN A 68 2.13 19.86 -12.16
CA ASN A 68 2.21 20.59 -13.42
C ASN A 68 2.03 19.68 -14.65
N VAL A 69 1.08 18.74 -14.59
CA VAL A 69 0.83 17.73 -15.64
C VAL A 69 -0.14 18.30 -16.68
N PRO A 70 0.02 18.04 -17.99
CA PRO A 70 -0.97 18.43 -19.00
C PRO A 70 -2.32 17.75 -18.74
N GLN A 71 -3.43 18.46 -18.90
CA GLN A 71 -4.78 17.90 -18.74
C GLN A 71 -5.82 18.55 -19.65
N GLY A 72 -6.91 17.84 -19.93
CA GLY A 72 -8.06 18.38 -20.66
C GLY A 72 -8.83 19.45 -19.86
N PRO A 73 -9.73 20.23 -20.52
CA PRO A 73 -10.72 21.04 -19.81
C PRO A 73 -11.64 20.15 -18.97
N GLN A 74 -11.93 20.54 -17.72
CA GLN A 74 -12.60 19.67 -16.74
C GLN A 74 -13.89 20.28 -16.17
N GLN A 75 -14.91 19.42 -16.03
CA GLN A 75 -16.06 19.72 -15.19
C GLN A 75 -15.61 19.81 -13.73
N GLY A 76 -15.95 20.91 -13.04
CA GLY A 76 -15.48 21.20 -11.68
C GLY A 76 -14.28 22.15 -11.59
N GLN A 77 -13.49 22.31 -12.67
CA GLN A 77 -12.41 23.31 -12.76
C GLN A 77 -12.63 24.32 -13.92
N PRO A 78 -13.76 25.04 -13.98
CA PRO A 78 -14.09 25.93 -15.11
C PRO A 78 -13.14 27.12 -15.29
N GLU A 79 -12.43 27.52 -14.22
CA GLU A 79 -11.45 28.62 -14.25
C GLU A 79 -10.01 28.14 -14.53
N ASN A 80 -9.80 26.84 -14.80
CA ASN A 80 -8.49 26.30 -15.12
C ASN A 80 -8.12 26.52 -16.60
N PHE A 81 -7.81 27.77 -16.93
CA PHE A 81 -7.35 28.18 -18.26
C PHE A 81 -5.94 27.69 -18.64
N SER A 82 -5.24 26.97 -17.75
CA SER A 82 -3.84 26.57 -17.97
C SER A 82 -3.67 25.35 -18.88
N GLY A 83 -4.70 24.49 -18.99
CA GLY A 83 -4.57 23.17 -19.62
C GLY A 83 -3.63 22.22 -18.86
N ARG A 84 -3.41 22.47 -17.57
CA ARG A 84 -2.54 21.69 -16.68
C ARG A 84 -3.19 21.51 -15.30
N THR A 85 -2.66 20.59 -14.49
CA THR A 85 -3.13 20.39 -13.12
C THR A 85 -3.11 21.69 -12.30
N GLN A 86 -4.17 21.91 -11.52
CA GLN A 86 -4.08 22.81 -10.36
C GLN A 86 -3.13 22.21 -9.31
N PRO A 87 -2.67 23.00 -8.33
CA PRO A 87 -2.05 22.44 -7.13
C PRO A 87 -2.95 21.38 -6.50
N VAL A 88 -2.36 20.29 -6.00
CA VAL A 88 -3.01 19.29 -5.17
C VAL A 88 -2.44 19.37 -3.76
N SER A 89 -3.18 18.88 -2.78
CA SER A 89 -2.76 18.96 -1.37
C SER A 89 -2.76 17.58 -0.72
N ILE A 90 -1.77 17.34 0.14
CA ILE A 90 -1.74 16.20 1.05
C ILE A 90 -1.99 16.71 2.46
N ALA A 91 -2.55 15.86 3.31
CA ALA A 91 -2.47 16.06 4.73
C ALA A 91 -2.10 14.75 5.44
N VAL A 92 -1.36 14.89 6.53
CA VAL A 92 -1.15 13.84 7.53
C VAL A 92 -1.82 14.29 8.82
N THR A 93 -2.52 13.37 9.49
CA THR A 93 -3.16 13.66 10.78
C THR A 93 -2.96 12.54 11.77
N LEU A 94 -2.63 12.92 13.00
CA LEU A 94 -2.48 12.02 14.13
C LEU A 94 -3.70 12.16 15.06
N GLN A 95 -4.27 11.02 15.45
CA GLN A 95 -5.37 10.94 16.40
C GLN A 95 -5.11 9.87 17.46
N ASN A 96 -5.32 10.20 18.73
CA ASN A 96 -5.37 9.23 19.81
C ASN A 96 -6.42 9.65 20.85
N PRO A 97 -7.53 8.89 21.01
CA PRO A 97 -8.60 9.19 21.97
C PRO A 97 -8.22 8.96 23.46
N GLY A 98 -6.92 9.05 23.80
CA GLY A 98 -6.38 9.03 25.16
C GLY A 98 -5.77 7.70 25.59
N PHE A 99 -4.70 7.73 26.37
CA PHE A 99 -3.91 6.55 26.75
C PHE A 99 -4.57 5.64 27.80
N ASN A 100 -5.63 6.09 28.47
CA ASN A 100 -6.18 5.48 29.70
C ASN A 100 -7.43 4.59 29.49
N SER A 101 -7.50 3.79 28.41
CA SER A 101 -8.69 2.95 28.11
C SER A 101 -8.33 1.51 27.73
N THR A 102 -9.04 0.55 28.35
CA THR A 102 -8.93 -0.90 28.11
C THR A 102 -9.99 -1.47 27.17
N ASN A 103 -11.03 -0.70 26.81
CA ASN A 103 -12.09 -1.17 25.90
C ASN A 103 -11.73 -0.97 24.41
N SER A 104 -12.08 -1.98 23.61
CA SER A 104 -11.43 -2.30 22.33
C SER A 104 -12.16 -1.82 21.07
N THR A 105 -11.58 -2.16 19.91
CA THR A 105 -12.05 -2.05 18.52
C THR A 105 -12.41 -0.67 17.96
N SER A 106 -13.37 0.08 18.52
CA SER A 106 -13.84 1.37 17.95
C SER A 106 -12.92 2.58 18.23
N THR A 107 -11.70 2.32 18.70
CA THR A 107 -11.07 3.15 19.74
C THR A 107 -9.53 3.17 19.65
N ALA A 108 -8.96 2.69 18.54
CA ALA A 108 -7.53 2.73 18.25
C ALA A 108 -6.97 4.16 18.15
N ALA A 109 -5.65 4.30 18.29
CA ALA A 109 -4.93 5.46 17.77
C ALA A 109 -4.77 5.29 16.26
N SER A 110 -4.77 6.40 15.51
CA SER A 110 -4.56 6.38 14.07
C SER A 110 -3.65 7.49 13.56
N TYR A 111 -2.74 7.15 12.66
CA TYR A 111 -2.11 8.06 11.72
C TYR A 111 -2.86 7.94 10.39
N THR A 112 -3.17 9.05 9.72
CA THR A 112 -3.98 9.02 8.49
C THR A 112 -3.39 9.94 7.44
N LEU A 113 -3.25 9.41 6.22
CA LEU A 113 -3.00 10.16 4.98
C LEU A 113 -4.31 10.59 4.34
N TRP A 114 -4.33 11.82 3.83
CA TRP A 114 -5.43 12.43 3.08
C TRP A 114 -4.91 13.11 1.82
N TYR A 115 -5.78 13.24 0.82
CA TYR A 115 -5.47 13.89 -0.46
C TYR A 115 -6.63 14.78 -0.92
N ASP A 116 -6.33 16.00 -1.32
CA ASP A 116 -7.26 16.95 -1.92
C ASP A 116 -6.92 17.11 -3.41
N THR A 117 -7.91 16.88 -4.27
CA THR A 117 -7.78 17.05 -5.73
C THR A 117 -7.98 18.51 -6.17
N ASN A 118 -8.27 19.42 -5.24
CA ASN A 118 -8.65 20.82 -5.49
C ASN A 118 -9.67 20.95 -6.64
N GLY A 119 -10.75 20.16 -6.54
CA GLY A 119 -11.89 20.18 -7.47
C GLY A 119 -11.71 19.39 -8.76
N ALA A 120 -10.57 18.77 -9.03
CA ALA A 120 -10.41 17.87 -10.18
C ALA A 120 -11.19 16.55 -9.95
N ASN A 121 -11.97 16.12 -10.94
CA ASN A 121 -12.78 14.90 -10.85
C ASN A 121 -11.99 13.66 -11.30
N TYR A 122 -11.39 12.98 -10.33
CA TYR A 122 -10.58 11.77 -10.54
C TYR A 122 -11.37 10.52 -10.96
N SER A 123 -12.69 10.61 -11.15
CA SER A 123 -13.56 9.50 -11.59
C SER A 123 -14.15 9.65 -13.01
N ASP A 124 -13.85 10.77 -13.70
CA ASP A 124 -14.54 11.21 -14.92
C ASP A 124 -14.08 10.49 -16.20
N ARG A 125 -14.06 9.16 -16.21
CA ARG A 125 -13.86 8.31 -17.41
C ARG A 125 -12.72 8.76 -18.33
N TYR A 126 -11.55 9.03 -17.73
CA TYR A 126 -10.34 9.51 -18.40
C TYR A 126 -10.34 10.96 -18.92
N ALA A 127 -11.32 11.81 -18.57
CA ALA A 127 -11.35 13.22 -18.96
C ALA A 127 -10.16 14.05 -18.43
N LEU A 128 -9.47 13.57 -17.39
CA LEU A 128 -8.19 14.13 -16.95
C LEU A 128 -7.08 13.99 -18.01
N GLY A 129 -7.12 12.92 -18.80
CA GLY A 129 -6.06 12.52 -19.73
C GLY A 129 -4.90 11.76 -19.08
N TYR A 130 -5.02 11.35 -17.81
CA TYR A 130 -3.98 10.59 -17.10
C TYR A 130 -4.61 9.69 -16.04
N ASP A 131 -3.87 8.68 -15.61
CA ASP A 131 -4.12 7.97 -14.35
C ASP A 131 -3.09 8.35 -13.29
N VAL A 132 -3.43 8.17 -12.01
CA VAL A 132 -2.55 8.51 -10.88
C VAL A 132 -2.40 7.35 -9.91
N CYS A 133 -1.15 6.96 -9.64
CA CYS A 133 -0.79 6.12 -8.49
C CYS A 133 -0.18 6.97 -7.37
N ALA A 134 -0.45 6.59 -6.11
CA ALA A 134 0.33 7.02 -4.96
C ALA A 134 1.10 5.82 -4.39
N LEU A 135 2.41 5.94 -4.27
CA LEU A 135 3.30 4.97 -3.64
C LEU A 135 3.68 5.46 -2.24
N VAL A 136 3.57 4.59 -1.24
CA VAL A 136 3.93 4.81 0.16
C VAL A 136 4.72 3.58 0.66
N GLY A 137 5.14 3.57 1.93
CA GLY A 137 5.81 2.39 2.53
C GLY A 137 7.23 2.70 3.01
N PHE A 138 7.94 3.55 2.26
CA PHE A 138 9.38 3.70 2.31
C PHE A 138 9.92 4.13 3.69
N SER A 139 10.57 3.19 4.37
CA SER A 139 11.16 3.35 5.69
C SER A 139 12.37 4.29 5.66
N LEU A 140 12.21 5.54 6.09
CA LEU A 140 13.34 6.43 6.39
C LEU A 140 14.12 5.94 7.61
N ASN A 141 15.44 6.16 7.64
CA ASN A 141 16.22 5.97 8.87
C ASN A 141 16.07 7.16 9.84
N TYR A 142 16.50 6.97 11.09
CA TYR A 142 16.23 7.95 12.16
C TYR A 142 16.78 9.35 11.88
N ASN A 143 18.02 9.48 11.40
CA ASN A 143 18.57 10.81 11.10
C ASN A 143 17.79 11.52 9.98
N THR A 144 17.29 10.75 9.03
CA THR A 144 16.48 11.28 7.92
C THR A 144 15.08 11.71 8.39
N GLN A 145 14.49 10.99 9.36
CA GLN A 145 13.28 11.44 10.06
C GLN A 145 13.53 12.78 10.79
N LEU A 146 14.65 12.92 11.53
CA LEU A 146 15.00 14.16 12.24
C LEU A 146 15.18 15.36 11.29
N ARG A 147 15.78 15.16 10.12
CA ARG A 147 15.92 16.22 9.10
C ARG A 147 14.57 16.68 8.55
N GLY A 148 13.67 15.74 8.26
CA GLY A 148 12.40 16.02 7.61
C GLY A 148 11.34 16.69 8.49
N GLN A 149 11.57 16.85 9.81
CA GLN A 149 10.72 17.68 10.70
C GLN A 149 10.72 19.18 10.32
N SER A 150 11.62 19.58 9.42
CA SER A 150 11.79 20.95 8.91
C SER A 150 11.54 21.05 7.39
N ASP A 151 10.87 20.04 6.81
CA ASP A 151 10.58 19.98 5.39
C ASP A 151 9.27 20.71 5.07
N ASN A 152 9.23 21.46 3.97
CA ASN A 152 8.01 22.13 3.51
C ASN A 152 7.13 21.23 2.61
N GLY A 153 7.23 19.91 2.77
CA GLY A 153 6.58 18.89 1.95
C GLY A 153 7.30 18.53 0.65
N SER A 154 8.38 19.24 0.28
CA SER A 154 9.13 19.03 -0.97
C SER A 154 10.15 17.89 -0.93
N CYS A 155 10.36 17.28 0.24
CA CYS A 155 11.45 16.35 0.55
C CYS A 155 12.86 16.95 0.45
N LEU A 156 13.05 18.23 0.13
CA LEU A 156 14.39 18.82 -0.09
C LEU A 156 15.20 19.02 1.20
N SER A 157 14.54 19.07 2.36
CA SER A 157 15.20 19.07 3.67
C SER A 157 15.38 17.64 4.20
N THR A 158 14.48 16.72 3.84
CA THR A 158 14.43 15.31 4.24
C THR A 158 15.46 14.46 3.49
N LEU A 159 15.42 14.47 2.17
CA LEU A 159 16.29 13.71 1.25
C LEU A 159 17.34 14.65 0.66
N ASP A 160 17.94 14.32 -0.48
CA ASP A 160 18.69 15.28 -1.30
C ASP A 160 18.23 15.24 -2.77
N GLN A 161 18.63 16.25 -3.54
CA GLN A 161 18.28 16.34 -4.97
C GLN A 161 18.73 15.12 -5.80
N PRO A 162 19.98 14.60 -5.65
CA PRO A 162 20.38 13.34 -6.26
C PRO A 162 19.40 12.19 -6.01
N CYS A 163 19.05 11.90 -4.75
CA CYS A 163 18.11 10.84 -4.40
C CYS A 163 16.70 11.10 -4.95
N ILE A 164 16.15 12.31 -4.80
CA ILE A 164 14.81 12.65 -5.30
C ILE A 164 14.76 12.49 -6.82
N SER A 165 15.74 13.03 -7.55
CA SER A 165 15.81 12.93 -9.01
C SER A 165 15.94 11.48 -9.49
N ALA A 166 16.71 10.65 -8.78
CA ALA A 166 16.84 9.24 -9.08
C ALA A 166 15.50 8.50 -8.87
N ILE A 167 14.83 8.68 -7.72
CA ILE A 167 13.50 8.09 -7.46
C ILE A 167 12.50 8.49 -8.55
N VAL A 168 12.41 9.79 -8.85
CA VAL A 168 11.50 10.32 -9.87
C VAL A 168 11.77 9.67 -11.23
N SER A 169 13.03 9.64 -11.67
CA SER A 169 13.39 9.06 -12.99
C SER A 169 13.11 7.56 -13.09
N THR A 170 13.44 6.78 -12.06
CA THR A 170 13.16 5.33 -11.99
C THR A 170 11.66 5.05 -12.06
N VAL A 171 10.86 5.81 -11.29
CA VAL A 171 9.40 5.63 -11.26
C VAL A 171 8.74 6.05 -12.57
N GLN A 172 9.18 7.17 -13.17
CA GLN A 172 8.71 7.59 -14.50
C GLN A 172 9.02 6.54 -15.57
N GLN A 173 10.20 5.92 -15.53
CA GLN A 173 10.59 4.87 -16.46
C GLN A 173 9.69 3.63 -16.36
N TYR A 174 9.50 3.10 -15.15
CA TYR A 174 8.67 1.90 -14.95
C TYR A 174 7.19 2.14 -15.23
N ALA A 175 6.64 3.29 -14.82
CA ALA A 175 5.26 3.65 -15.10
C ALA A 175 5.02 3.73 -16.62
N THR A 176 5.88 4.43 -17.35
CA THR A 176 5.79 4.54 -18.83
C THR A 176 5.89 3.18 -19.52
N TRP A 177 6.71 2.26 -19.00
CA TRP A 177 6.79 0.88 -19.50
C TRP A 177 5.52 0.08 -19.22
N LEU A 178 4.99 0.13 -17.98
CA LEU A 178 3.77 -0.58 -17.59
C LEU A 178 2.53 -0.07 -18.34
N THR A 179 2.45 1.23 -18.61
CA THR A 179 1.37 1.86 -19.39
C THR A 179 1.60 1.81 -20.91
N THR A 180 2.62 1.10 -21.39
CA THR A 180 2.78 0.80 -22.82
C THR A 180 1.97 -0.45 -23.18
N ALA A 181 0.99 -0.31 -24.06
CA ALA A 181 0.16 -1.43 -24.51
C ALA A 181 0.95 -2.45 -25.35
N SER A 182 0.75 -3.74 -25.06
CA SER A 182 1.33 -4.85 -25.82
C SER A 182 0.93 -4.83 -27.31
N PRO A 183 1.86 -5.06 -28.25
CA PRO A 183 1.52 -5.12 -29.68
C PRO A 183 0.63 -6.30 -30.04
N GLY A 184 -0.56 -6.02 -30.56
CA GLY A 184 -1.52 -7.04 -31.03
C GLY A 184 -2.97 -6.64 -30.76
N PRO A 185 -3.93 -7.58 -30.89
CA PRO A 185 -5.29 -7.39 -30.42
C PRO A 185 -5.42 -7.54 -28.88
N ASP A 186 -4.49 -8.28 -28.27
CA ASP A 186 -4.52 -8.66 -26.85
C ASP A 186 -3.69 -7.68 -26.00
N SER A 187 -4.30 -6.55 -25.67
CA SER A 187 -3.74 -5.55 -24.75
C SER A 187 -3.67 -6.08 -23.31
N ASN A 188 -2.56 -5.80 -22.61
CA ASN A 188 -2.42 -5.96 -21.15
C ASN A 188 -3.16 -4.85 -20.35
N LEU A 189 -3.55 -3.77 -21.02
CA LEU A 189 -4.19 -2.59 -20.44
C LEU A 189 -5.68 -2.56 -20.79
N THR A 190 -6.50 -2.31 -19.76
CA THR A 190 -7.96 -2.38 -19.77
C THR A 190 -8.53 -1.39 -18.75
N THR A 191 -9.84 -1.15 -18.78
CA THR A 191 -10.55 -0.29 -17.82
C THR A 191 -10.40 -0.66 -16.33
N THR A 192 -9.79 -1.81 -16.01
CA THR A 192 -9.54 -2.28 -14.64
C THR A 192 -8.06 -2.59 -14.36
N SER A 193 -7.12 -2.31 -15.27
CA SER A 193 -5.70 -2.66 -15.08
C SER A 193 -4.95 -1.73 -14.10
N LEU A 194 -5.49 -0.55 -13.77
CA LEU A 194 -4.77 0.44 -12.96
C LEU A 194 -4.29 -0.06 -11.57
N PRO A 195 -5.09 -0.79 -10.76
CA PRO A 195 -4.63 -1.29 -9.46
C PRO A 195 -3.43 -2.25 -9.58
N ASP A 196 -3.41 -3.08 -10.62
CA ASP A 196 -2.27 -3.96 -10.94
C ASP A 196 -1.05 -3.13 -11.35
N VAL A 197 -1.22 -2.15 -12.26
CA VAL A 197 -0.13 -1.24 -12.67
C VAL A 197 0.47 -0.49 -11.46
N CYS A 198 -0.35 0.03 -10.55
CA CYS A 198 0.16 0.70 -9.35
C CYS A 198 0.97 -0.25 -8.45
N ARG A 199 0.47 -1.47 -8.19
CA ARG A 199 1.20 -2.48 -7.41
C ARG A 199 2.54 -2.82 -8.08
N ASP A 200 2.52 -3.14 -9.36
CA ASP A 200 3.70 -3.63 -10.08
C ASP A 200 4.76 -2.52 -10.23
N LEU A 201 4.33 -1.25 -10.32
CA LEU A 201 5.19 -0.08 -10.22
C LEU A 201 5.88 0.04 -8.84
N SER A 202 5.16 -0.24 -7.75
CA SER A 202 5.74 -0.28 -6.40
C SER A 202 6.76 -1.40 -6.24
N HIS A 203 6.48 -2.58 -6.80
CA HIS A 203 7.42 -3.70 -6.79
C HIS A 203 8.68 -3.35 -7.58
N ALA A 204 8.54 -2.81 -8.79
CA ALA A 204 9.67 -2.42 -9.64
C ALA A 204 10.58 -1.39 -8.95
N LEU A 205 10.00 -0.39 -8.26
CA LEU A 205 10.79 0.58 -7.48
C LEU A 205 11.51 -0.05 -6.28
N VAL A 206 10.86 -0.96 -5.54
CA VAL A 206 11.50 -1.63 -4.38
C VAL A 206 12.63 -2.55 -4.81
N GLU A 207 12.47 -3.28 -5.92
CA GLU A 207 13.50 -4.17 -6.48
C GLU A 207 14.69 -3.40 -7.08
N ASN A 208 14.45 -2.19 -7.62
CA ASN A 208 15.43 -1.39 -8.37
C ASN A 208 15.66 -0.01 -7.73
N PHE A 209 15.62 0.06 -6.40
CA PHE A 209 15.69 1.33 -5.67
C PHE A 209 17.04 2.05 -5.87
N PRO A 210 17.05 3.39 -6.04
CA PRO A 210 18.28 4.14 -6.26
C PRO A 210 19.33 3.97 -5.15
N LYS A 211 20.59 3.75 -5.56
CA LYS A 211 21.72 3.58 -4.62
C LYS A 211 22.11 4.90 -3.97
N GLU A 212 21.86 5.98 -4.69
CA GLU A 212 21.94 7.39 -4.29
C GLU A 212 21.10 7.65 -3.03
N CYS A 213 19.98 6.92 -2.88
CA CYS A 213 19.10 7.02 -1.72
C CYS A 213 19.48 6.13 -0.53
N SER A 214 20.45 5.21 -0.67
CA SER A 214 20.74 4.20 0.36
C SER A 214 21.10 4.78 1.74
N TYR A 215 21.64 6.01 1.80
CA TYR A 215 21.94 6.70 3.05
C TYR A 215 20.70 7.26 3.78
N PHE A 216 19.54 7.38 3.13
CA PHE A 216 18.34 8.01 3.68
C PHE A 216 17.28 7.01 4.20
N PHE A 217 17.26 5.81 3.63
CA PHE A 217 16.28 4.77 3.96
C PHE A 217 16.89 3.67 4.86
N GLN A 218 16.09 2.65 5.17
CA GLN A 218 16.51 1.45 5.90
C GLN A 218 16.83 0.29 4.93
N ASP A 219 17.68 -0.65 5.35
CA ASP A 219 18.18 -1.76 4.51
C ASP A 219 17.06 -2.62 3.86
N LYS A 220 15.89 -2.68 4.51
CA LYS A 220 14.69 -3.30 3.97
C LYS A 220 13.65 -2.23 3.63
N LEU A 221 13.45 -2.04 2.34
CA LEU A 221 12.34 -1.28 1.78
C LEU A 221 11.11 -2.17 1.67
N ASP A 222 9.97 -1.61 2.04
CA ASP A 222 8.63 -2.14 1.73
C ASP A 222 7.86 -1.02 1.04
N GLY A 223 7.06 -1.38 0.03
CA GLY A 223 6.28 -0.44 -0.76
C GLY A 223 4.82 -0.89 -0.84
N LEU A 224 3.91 0.07 -0.72
CA LEU A 224 2.49 -0.09 -0.97
C LEU A 224 2.10 0.96 -2.01
N ALA A 225 1.35 0.58 -3.03
CA ALA A 225 0.78 1.54 -3.97
C ALA A 225 -0.70 1.32 -4.17
N TYR A 226 -1.39 2.41 -4.45
CA TYR A 226 -2.82 2.42 -4.69
C TYR A 226 -3.17 3.50 -5.74
N PRO A 227 -4.20 3.26 -6.56
CA PRO A 227 -4.70 4.26 -7.49
C PRO A 227 -5.38 5.41 -6.75
N LEU A 228 -5.27 6.62 -7.29
CA LEU A 228 -6.10 7.77 -6.90
C LEU A 228 -7.22 8.02 -7.92
N THR A 229 -7.01 7.70 -9.20
CA THR A 229 -8.04 7.80 -10.25
C THR A 229 -8.94 6.56 -10.34
N SER A 230 -10.16 6.71 -10.85
CA SER A 230 -11.03 5.61 -11.29
C SER A 230 -11.62 5.83 -12.68
N PHE A 231 -11.99 4.73 -13.32
CA PHE A 231 -12.97 4.75 -14.41
C PHE A 231 -14.38 4.57 -13.82
N GLY A 232 -14.97 5.66 -13.29
CA GLY A 232 -16.26 5.63 -12.60
C GLY A 232 -16.27 4.63 -11.43
N ASP A 233 -17.28 3.77 -11.39
CA ASP A 233 -17.47 2.77 -10.32
C ASP A 233 -16.71 1.43 -10.55
N GLN A 234 -15.90 1.29 -11.61
CA GLN A 234 -15.37 -0.03 -12.01
C GLN A 234 -14.33 -0.64 -11.06
N TYR A 235 -13.61 0.17 -10.29
CA TYR A 235 -12.68 -0.31 -9.26
C TYR A 235 -12.55 0.70 -8.12
N GLN A 236 -12.20 0.21 -6.93
CA GLN A 236 -11.99 1.05 -5.76
C GLN A 236 -10.64 1.77 -5.86
N THR A 237 -10.64 3.07 -5.57
CA THR A 237 -9.41 3.87 -5.44
C THR A 237 -9.08 4.10 -3.97
N GLY A 238 -7.90 4.65 -3.69
CA GLY A 238 -7.59 5.20 -2.39
C GLY A 238 -8.47 6.40 -2.04
N LEU A 239 -8.90 7.22 -3.01
CA LEU A 239 -9.80 8.36 -2.76
C LEU A 239 -11.20 7.87 -2.39
N THR A 240 -11.67 8.26 -1.20
CA THR A 240 -12.93 7.77 -0.65
C THR A 240 -13.84 8.93 -0.21
N SER A 241 -14.75 9.33 -1.08
CA SER A 241 -15.71 10.43 -0.88
C SER A 241 -16.60 10.30 0.37
N ASN A 242 -16.80 9.07 0.89
CA ASN A 242 -17.55 8.82 2.12
C ASN A 242 -16.78 9.19 3.41
N CYS A 243 -15.45 9.39 3.34
CA CYS A 243 -14.61 9.80 4.46
C CYS A 243 -13.76 11.01 4.06
N THR A 244 -14.33 12.20 4.23
CA THR A 244 -13.61 13.47 3.99
C THR A 244 -13.11 14.09 5.29
N MET A 245 -12.16 15.02 5.17
CA MET A 245 -11.72 15.94 6.21
C MET A 245 -11.77 17.37 5.65
N ASN A 246 -12.23 18.30 6.48
CA ASN A 246 -12.46 19.70 6.09
C ASN A 246 -13.38 19.87 4.85
N GLY A 247 -14.16 18.84 4.50
CA GLY A 247 -15.04 18.77 3.33
C GLY A 247 -14.38 18.37 2.02
N THR A 248 -13.07 18.57 1.85
CA THR A 248 -12.37 18.41 0.54
C THR A 248 -11.30 17.33 0.54
N PHE A 249 -10.52 17.19 1.62
CA PHE A 249 -9.48 16.17 1.74
C PHE A 249 -10.11 14.79 1.86
N GLN A 250 -9.91 13.91 0.88
CA GLN A 250 -10.41 12.54 0.91
C GLN A 250 -9.42 11.65 1.65
N ASN A 251 -9.92 10.73 2.49
CA ASN A 251 -9.08 9.73 3.15
C ASN A 251 -8.46 8.84 2.09
N THR A 252 -7.13 8.71 2.08
CA THR A 252 -6.43 7.72 1.24
C THR A 252 -6.10 6.47 2.03
N LEU A 253 -5.45 6.62 3.18
CA LEU A 253 -4.93 5.48 3.92
C LEU A 253 -4.73 5.79 5.41
N SER A 254 -5.44 5.05 6.27
CA SER A 254 -5.32 5.10 7.72
C SER A 254 -4.57 3.89 8.26
N PHE A 255 -3.69 4.17 9.20
CA PHE A 255 -2.89 3.24 9.97
C PHE A 255 -3.49 3.18 11.37
N TYR A 256 -3.68 1.99 11.93
CA TYR A 256 -4.34 1.80 13.23
C TYR A 256 -3.49 1.00 14.20
N SER A 257 -3.39 1.47 15.44
CA SER A 257 -2.62 0.79 16.48
C SER A 257 -3.20 1.01 17.88
N ASN A 258 -2.63 0.33 18.88
CA ASN A 258 -3.05 0.52 20.26
C ASN A 258 -2.73 1.94 20.76
N ARG A 259 -3.47 2.40 21.77
CA ARG A 259 -3.36 3.73 22.41
C ARG A 259 -2.05 3.90 23.22
N SER A 260 -0.88 3.63 22.62
CA SER A 260 0.41 3.82 23.29
C SER A 260 0.93 5.24 23.12
N GLN A 261 1.50 5.79 24.19
CA GLN A 261 2.28 7.03 24.13
C GLN A 261 3.51 6.88 23.24
N SER A 262 4.16 5.72 23.22
CA SER A 262 5.33 5.46 22.35
C SER A 262 4.98 5.46 20.85
N ILE A 263 3.81 4.93 20.48
CA ILE A 263 3.35 4.91 19.09
C ILE A 263 2.88 6.30 18.67
N TYR A 264 2.16 7.01 19.56
CA TYR A 264 1.77 8.40 19.31
C TYR A 264 3.00 9.30 19.09
N THR A 265 4.01 9.22 19.96
CA THR A 265 5.31 9.92 19.78
C THR A 265 5.92 9.54 18.43
N ALA A 266 6.18 8.26 18.18
CA ALA A 266 6.84 7.83 16.94
C ALA A 266 6.07 8.22 15.66
N TRP A 267 4.74 8.28 15.69
CA TRP A 267 3.91 8.76 14.58
C TRP A 267 3.82 10.30 14.45
N ALA A 268 3.99 11.05 15.54
CA ALA A 268 4.17 12.50 15.48
C ALA A 268 5.52 12.83 14.83
N ASP A 269 6.57 12.18 15.31
CA ASP A 269 7.97 12.30 14.85
C ASP A 269 8.19 11.69 13.44
N SER A 270 7.15 11.20 12.76
CA SER A 270 7.25 10.49 11.48
C SER A 270 7.02 11.38 10.27
N VAL A 271 8.04 11.46 9.42
CA VAL A 271 7.97 11.92 8.04
C VAL A 271 7.58 10.74 7.15
N THR A 272 6.60 10.96 6.27
CA THR A 272 6.11 9.99 5.29
C THR A 272 6.52 10.42 3.89
N PRO A 273 7.53 9.78 3.27
CA PRO A 273 7.73 9.86 1.83
C PRO A 273 6.57 9.20 1.11
N VAL A 274 5.96 9.95 0.20
CA VAL A 274 4.94 9.48 -0.73
C VAL A 274 5.36 9.92 -2.13
N ILE A 275 5.18 9.05 -3.12
CA ILE A 275 5.50 9.33 -4.51
C ILE A 275 4.20 9.34 -5.30
N GLY A 276 3.80 10.51 -5.80
CA GLY A 276 2.70 10.64 -6.74
C GLY A 276 3.21 10.43 -8.17
N VAL A 277 2.45 9.67 -8.97
CA VAL A 277 2.83 9.30 -10.34
C VAL A 277 1.64 9.51 -11.25
N TRP A 278 1.72 10.55 -12.08
CA TRP A 278 0.75 10.87 -13.13
C TRP A 278 1.27 10.29 -14.43
N MET A 279 0.61 9.25 -14.92
CA MET A 279 1.08 8.43 -16.04
C MET A 279 0.02 8.34 -17.14
N PRO A 280 0.38 7.88 -18.35
CA PRO A 280 -0.60 7.56 -19.37
C PRO A 280 -1.70 6.65 -18.81
N VAL A 281 -2.93 6.87 -19.24
CA VAL A 281 -4.10 6.08 -18.80
C VAL A 281 -3.83 4.59 -18.96
N ALA A 282 -4.12 3.79 -17.93
CA ALA A 282 -3.83 2.35 -17.88
C ALA A 282 -4.80 1.47 -18.70
N ASP A 283 -5.35 2.02 -19.78
CA ASP A 283 -6.30 1.40 -20.70
C ASP A 283 -5.92 1.76 -22.15
N ALA A 284 -5.67 0.75 -22.99
CA ALA A 284 -5.34 0.95 -24.40
C ALA A 284 -6.52 1.48 -25.23
N GLY A 285 -7.75 1.45 -24.69
CA GLY A 285 -8.93 2.06 -25.29
C GLY A 285 -9.07 3.57 -25.07
N ALA A 286 -8.22 4.19 -24.24
CA ALA A 286 -8.32 5.59 -23.88
C ALA A 286 -8.04 6.54 -25.07
N GLN A 287 -9.01 7.41 -25.38
CA GLN A 287 -8.89 8.37 -26.50
C GLN A 287 -8.01 9.59 -26.20
N THR A 288 -7.81 9.89 -24.91
CA THR A 288 -7.03 11.02 -24.40
C THR A 288 -6.08 10.53 -23.32
N THR A 289 -4.78 10.67 -23.56
CA THR A 289 -3.73 10.24 -22.63
C THR A 289 -2.53 11.19 -22.71
N ILE A 290 -1.82 11.43 -21.60
CA ILE A 290 -0.55 12.17 -21.60
C ILE A 290 0.54 11.34 -22.27
N THR A 291 1.50 12.01 -22.92
CA THR A 291 2.59 11.35 -23.67
C THR A 291 3.80 11.00 -22.82
N GLU A 292 3.93 11.60 -21.63
CA GLU A 292 5.09 11.47 -20.74
C GLU A 292 4.60 11.34 -19.30
N THR A 293 5.16 10.38 -18.55
CA THR A 293 4.87 10.25 -17.11
C THR A 293 5.51 11.38 -16.33
N VAL A 294 4.78 11.98 -15.38
CA VAL A 294 5.31 12.90 -14.37
C VAL A 294 5.27 12.24 -13.00
N ALA A 295 6.37 12.30 -12.24
CA ALA A 295 6.38 11.82 -10.85
C ALA A 295 6.98 12.87 -9.91
N ASN A 296 6.48 12.89 -8.67
CA ASN A 296 6.93 13.79 -7.61
C ASN A 296 7.02 13.03 -6.29
N VAL A 297 8.12 13.18 -5.56
CA VAL A 297 8.24 12.75 -4.16
C VAL A 297 7.80 13.92 -3.26
N PHE A 298 6.99 13.63 -2.24
CA PHE A 298 6.55 14.60 -1.23
C PHE A 298 6.59 13.99 0.17
N CYS A 299 6.89 14.82 1.17
CA CYS A 299 7.24 14.39 2.53
C CYS A 299 6.27 14.97 3.55
N GLY A 300 5.22 14.22 3.90
CA GLY A 300 4.24 14.64 4.90
C GLY A 300 4.69 14.29 6.32
N HIS A 301 4.83 15.29 7.20
CA HIS A 301 5.04 15.11 8.64
C HIS A 301 4.01 15.93 9.45
N ILE A 302 3.89 15.68 10.75
CA ILE A 302 3.08 16.52 11.65
C ILE A 302 3.88 17.79 11.96
N ASP A 303 3.29 18.97 11.77
CA ASP A 303 3.92 20.28 12.03
C ASP A 303 3.16 21.12 13.07
N ASP A 304 1.84 20.94 13.22
CA ASP A 304 1.03 21.46 14.33
C ASP A 304 0.53 20.31 15.22
N ILE A 305 0.74 20.45 16.54
CA ILE A 305 0.19 19.55 17.56
C ILE A 305 -0.70 20.37 18.48
N ASN A 306 -2.00 20.18 18.33
CA ASN A 306 -3.07 20.86 19.06
C ASN A 306 -2.71 20.95 20.56
N GLY A 307 -2.71 22.16 21.13
CA GLY A 307 -2.25 22.42 22.51
C GLY A 307 -3.05 21.73 23.64
N ARG A 308 -4.11 20.98 23.30
CA ARG A 308 -4.86 20.10 24.24
C ARG A 308 -4.42 18.63 24.18
N SER A 309 -3.59 18.26 23.21
CA SER A 309 -3.02 16.94 23.03
C SER A 309 -1.84 16.69 23.97
N TYR A 310 -1.40 15.43 24.04
CA TYR A 310 -0.06 15.13 24.52
C TYR A 310 0.97 15.65 23.50
N GLN A 311 1.98 16.36 24.00
CA GLN A 311 3.12 16.84 23.23
C GLN A 311 4.25 15.81 23.31
N PRO A 312 4.83 15.37 22.18
CA PRO A 312 6.08 14.61 22.15
C PRO A 312 7.23 15.36 22.87
N PRO A 313 8.28 14.65 23.34
CA PRO A 313 9.52 15.29 23.78
C PRO A 313 10.24 15.95 22.60
N ASP A 314 10.99 17.04 22.86
CA ASP A 314 11.81 17.69 21.84
C ASP A 314 12.80 16.71 21.19
N LEU A 315 12.83 16.71 19.85
CA LEU A 315 13.73 15.86 19.07
C LEU A 315 15.18 16.39 19.06
N PRO A 316 16.20 15.52 19.05
CA PRO A 316 17.59 15.94 18.91
C PRO A 316 17.84 16.53 17.51
N GLN A 317 18.82 17.42 17.40
CA GLN A 317 19.22 17.99 16.12
C GLN A 317 19.78 16.89 15.18
N PRO A 318 19.43 16.90 13.88
CA PRO A 318 19.95 15.94 12.91
C PRO A 318 21.46 16.09 12.71
N THR A 319 22.14 14.98 12.42
CA THR A 319 23.54 15.01 11.98
C THR A 319 23.63 15.36 10.49
N PRO A 320 24.67 16.08 10.05
CA PRO A 320 24.89 16.39 8.64
C PRO A 320 25.00 15.13 7.77
N VAL A 321 24.57 15.23 6.51
CA VAL A 321 24.72 14.17 5.51
C VAL A 321 26.21 13.96 5.22
N ALA A 322 26.75 12.85 5.72
CA ALA A 322 28.14 12.46 5.49
C ALA A 322 28.30 11.84 4.10
N TYR A 323 28.40 12.68 3.07
CA TYR A 323 28.81 12.23 1.74
C TYR A 323 30.21 11.61 1.83
N ASN A 324 30.38 10.40 1.29
CA ASN A 324 31.70 9.90 0.88
C ASN A 324 32.17 10.72 -0.32
N ALA A 325 32.69 11.90 -0.03
CA ALA A 325 33.10 12.90 -1.01
C ALA A 325 34.39 12.45 -1.71
N THR A 326 34.25 11.66 -2.77
CA THR A 326 35.29 11.45 -3.78
C THR A 326 35.45 12.74 -4.61
N THR A 327 35.83 13.83 -3.95
CA THR A 327 36.11 15.12 -4.59
C THR A 327 37.34 14.98 -5.46
N ASN A 328 37.15 15.04 -6.78
CA ASN A 328 38.20 15.37 -7.74
C ASN A 328 38.61 16.84 -7.56
N THR A 329 39.26 17.14 -6.44
CA THR A 329 39.77 18.48 -6.11
C THR A 329 40.87 18.84 -7.10
N THR A 330 40.56 19.75 -8.03
CA THR A 330 41.58 20.33 -8.91
C THR A 330 42.51 21.21 -8.09
N ASN A 331 43.83 21.06 -8.29
CA ASN A 331 44.88 21.63 -7.46
C ASN A 331 44.72 23.14 -7.16
N THR A 332 44.90 23.52 -5.90
CA THR A 332 45.53 24.79 -5.51
C THR A 332 46.28 24.58 -4.20
N ASN A 333 47.55 24.98 -4.14
CA ASN A 333 48.42 24.71 -2.99
C ASN A 333 48.04 25.54 -1.75
N SER A 334 48.05 24.91 -0.58
CA SER A 334 48.51 25.51 0.68
C SER A 334 48.99 24.43 1.63
N THR A 335 50.22 24.56 2.11
CA THR A 335 50.91 23.58 2.95
C THR A 335 50.65 23.86 4.44
N MET A 336 50.24 22.85 5.22
CA MET A 336 50.68 22.68 6.62
C MET A 336 50.51 21.23 7.08
N THR A 337 51.62 20.67 7.57
CA THR A 337 51.82 19.58 8.54
C THR A 337 50.66 18.62 8.87
N GLU A 338 50.69 17.45 8.23
CA GLU A 338 50.80 16.12 8.85
C GLU A 338 50.42 15.97 10.34
N ASP A 339 49.31 15.27 10.61
CA ASP A 339 49.15 14.36 11.74
C ASP A 339 48.35 13.15 11.22
N THR A 340 48.85 11.92 11.41
CA THR A 340 48.35 10.72 10.71
C THR A 340 47.81 9.66 11.68
N GLU A 341 46.50 9.65 11.89
CA GLU A 341 45.78 8.50 12.47
C GLU A 341 44.88 7.82 11.43
N THR A 342 45.37 6.73 10.85
CA THR A 342 44.65 5.90 9.88
C THR A 342 43.55 5.09 10.56
N SER A 343 42.32 5.62 10.54
CA SER A 343 41.11 4.91 10.97
C SER A 343 40.64 3.92 9.90
N ASP A 344 41.25 2.73 9.86
CA ASP A 344 40.91 1.68 8.89
C ASP A 344 39.47 1.17 9.05
N SER A 345 38.57 1.61 8.16
CA SER A 345 37.22 1.06 8.05
C SER A 345 37.27 -0.35 7.44
N SER A 346 37.20 -1.37 8.30
CA SER A 346 37.43 -2.79 7.96
C SER A 346 36.27 -3.45 7.19
N GLY A 347 36.03 -2.99 5.96
CA GLY A 347 35.19 -3.69 4.99
C GLY A 347 35.69 -5.11 4.75
N LEU A 348 34.76 -6.08 4.68
CA LEU A 348 35.10 -7.48 4.45
C LEU A 348 35.83 -7.65 3.12
N SER A 349 37.12 -8.02 3.19
CA SER A 349 37.97 -8.28 2.02
C SER A 349 37.29 -9.20 1.01
N GLY A 350 37.49 -8.96 -0.28
CA GLY A 350 36.93 -9.79 -1.36
C GLY A 350 37.27 -11.28 -1.22
N GLY A 351 38.38 -11.62 -0.56
CA GLY A 351 38.72 -13.01 -0.21
C GLY A 351 37.77 -13.65 0.81
N ALA A 352 37.26 -12.90 1.78
CA ALA A 352 36.25 -13.37 2.73
C ALA A 352 34.89 -13.58 2.03
N ILE A 353 34.50 -12.65 1.17
CA ILE A 353 33.26 -12.75 0.36
C ILE A 353 33.32 -13.97 -0.56
N ALA A 354 34.45 -14.19 -1.27
CA ALA A 354 34.67 -15.37 -2.10
C ALA A 354 34.62 -16.68 -1.31
N GLY A 355 35.19 -16.70 -0.09
CA GLY A 355 35.16 -17.85 0.80
C GLY A 355 33.73 -18.25 1.21
N ILE A 356 32.87 -17.28 1.53
CA ILE A 356 31.46 -17.54 1.89
C ILE A 356 30.69 -18.17 0.72
N VAL A 357 30.85 -17.65 -0.50
CA VAL A 357 30.16 -18.18 -1.70
C VAL A 357 30.54 -19.64 -1.97
N ILE A 358 31.83 -19.97 -1.90
CA ILE A 358 32.32 -21.36 -2.09
C ILE A 358 31.81 -22.27 -0.97
N GLY A 359 31.76 -21.77 0.28
CA GLY A 359 31.22 -22.51 1.42
C GLY A 359 29.74 -22.88 1.26
N VAL A 360 28.89 -21.93 0.85
CA VAL A 360 27.45 -22.17 0.63
C VAL A 360 27.22 -23.16 -0.52
N LEU A 361 27.91 -23.01 -1.65
CA LEU A 361 27.80 -23.95 -2.78
C LEU A 361 28.20 -25.37 -2.36
N THR A 362 29.28 -25.52 -1.59
CA THR A 362 29.73 -26.82 -1.07
C THR A 362 28.71 -27.43 -0.11
N ALA A 363 28.15 -26.63 0.80
CA ALA A 363 27.12 -27.07 1.74
C ALA A 363 25.83 -27.56 1.04
N LEU A 364 25.37 -26.84 0.01
CA LEU A 364 24.18 -27.22 -0.75
C LEU A 364 24.36 -28.57 -1.47
N VAL A 365 25.53 -28.82 -2.06
CA VAL A 365 25.84 -30.13 -2.69
C VAL A 365 25.84 -31.25 -1.66
N ILE A 366 26.41 -31.04 -0.47
CA ILE A 366 26.41 -32.03 0.61
C ILE A 366 24.99 -32.33 1.10
N VAL A 367 24.16 -31.30 1.33
CA VAL A 367 22.77 -31.45 1.78
C VAL A 367 21.92 -32.18 0.73
N ALA A 368 22.02 -31.81 -0.55
CA ALA A 368 21.32 -32.50 -1.64
C ALA A 368 21.74 -33.98 -1.75
N GLY A 369 23.05 -34.26 -1.61
CA GLY A 369 23.58 -35.63 -1.55
C GLY A 369 23.03 -36.44 -0.36
N LEU A 370 22.93 -35.82 0.81
CA LEU A 370 22.38 -36.44 2.02
C LEU A 370 20.90 -36.80 1.85
N ILE A 371 20.09 -35.86 1.33
CA ILE A 371 18.67 -36.07 1.06
C ILE A 371 18.47 -37.21 0.06
N TYR A 372 19.22 -37.19 -1.05
CA TYR A 372 19.18 -38.25 -2.05
C TYR A 372 19.57 -39.62 -1.48
N TRP A 373 20.62 -39.69 -0.66
CA TRP A 373 21.06 -40.94 0.00
C TRP A 373 20.00 -41.48 0.97
N LEU A 374 19.37 -40.62 1.77
CA LEU A 374 18.28 -41.00 2.68
C LEU A 374 17.05 -41.49 1.91
N MET A 375 16.67 -40.83 0.81
CA MET A 375 15.59 -41.28 -0.07
C MET A 375 15.89 -42.64 -0.71
N ARG A 376 17.13 -42.85 -1.18
CA ARG A 376 17.58 -44.14 -1.73
C ARG A 376 17.53 -45.25 -0.67
N ARG A 377 17.99 -44.99 0.55
CA ARG A 377 17.93 -45.94 1.68
C ARG A 377 16.50 -46.34 2.05
N ARG A 378 15.55 -45.40 2.04
CA ARG A 378 14.13 -45.69 2.31
C ARG A 378 13.45 -46.52 1.20
N ARG A 379 13.89 -46.40 -0.06
CA ARG A 379 13.36 -47.22 -1.17
C ARG A 379 13.87 -48.68 -1.13
N ALA A 380 15.02 -48.94 -0.52
CA ALA A 380 15.64 -50.27 -0.45
C ALA A 380 14.99 -51.25 0.56
N GLN A 381 13.97 -50.83 1.33
CA GLN A 381 13.31 -51.69 2.34
C GLN A 381 11.95 -52.27 1.91
N LYS A 382 11.46 -52.00 0.70
CA LYS A 382 10.32 -52.72 0.14
C LYS A 382 10.80 -54.01 -0.53
N LYS A 383 10.76 -55.13 0.19
CA LYS A 383 10.90 -56.46 -0.42
C LYS A 383 9.74 -56.69 -1.41
N PRO A 384 9.98 -57.21 -2.63
CA PRO A 384 8.95 -57.91 -3.37
C PRO A 384 8.61 -59.22 -2.63
N GLN A 385 7.38 -59.69 -2.79
CA GLN A 385 6.96 -61.04 -2.38
C GLN A 385 6.50 -61.80 -3.62
N ASP A 386 6.63 -63.13 -3.60
CA ASP A 386 6.82 -63.94 -4.81
C ASP A 386 5.67 -63.97 -5.82
N VAL A 387 6.07 -64.17 -7.08
CA VAL A 387 5.22 -64.75 -8.12
C VAL A 387 5.48 -66.25 -8.14
N THR A 388 4.44 -67.06 -7.95
CA THR A 388 4.45 -68.48 -8.32
C THR A 388 3.46 -68.66 -9.47
N ALA A 389 3.85 -69.39 -10.51
CA ALA A 389 3.10 -69.46 -11.75
C ALA A 389 2.87 -70.90 -12.21
N GLU A 390 1.62 -71.23 -12.52
CA GLU A 390 1.27 -72.33 -13.43
C GLU A 390 -0.12 -72.02 -14.04
N LYS A 391 -0.56 -72.32 -15.27
CA LYS A 391 -0.02 -72.59 -16.63
C LYS A 391 -1.19 -73.31 -17.36
N THR A 392 -1.58 -72.84 -18.55
CA THR A 392 -2.33 -73.61 -19.58
C THR A 392 -3.84 -73.92 -19.39
N THR A 393 -4.63 -73.37 -20.34
CA THR A 393 -5.95 -73.83 -20.90
C THR A 393 -7.27 -73.75 -20.12
N ALA A 394 -8.33 -73.66 -20.94
CA ALA A 394 -9.74 -74.05 -20.74
C ALA A 394 -10.78 -72.93 -20.47
N GLU A 395 -11.72 -72.82 -21.42
CA GLU A 395 -13.16 -72.54 -21.27
C GLU A 395 -13.70 -71.28 -20.54
N LEU A 396 -14.25 -70.39 -21.37
CA LEU A 396 -15.67 -69.99 -21.42
C LEU A 396 -16.37 -69.25 -20.24
N HIS A 397 -17.07 -68.18 -20.63
CA HIS A 397 -18.33 -67.66 -20.04
C HIS A 397 -18.25 -66.94 -18.67
N GLY A 398 -19.33 -66.22 -18.32
CA GLY A 398 -19.56 -65.67 -16.97
C GLY A 398 -19.90 -64.18 -16.92
N GLN A 399 -21.16 -63.87 -16.61
CA GLN A 399 -21.68 -62.52 -16.35
C GLN A 399 -22.09 -62.41 -14.85
N ASP A 400 -22.25 -61.17 -14.38
CA ASP A 400 -23.26 -60.72 -13.41
C ASP A 400 -23.00 -60.55 -11.88
N SER A 401 -23.44 -59.37 -11.41
CA SER A 401 -24.23 -59.02 -10.20
C SER A 401 -23.79 -59.19 -8.70
N ARG A 402 -23.62 -58.01 -8.06
CA ARG A 402 -24.34 -57.47 -6.86
C ARG A 402 -24.13 -58.04 -5.41
N PHE A 403 -24.78 -57.33 -4.44
CA PHE A 403 -25.10 -57.61 -3.01
C PHE A 403 -23.95 -57.44 -1.97
N GLU A 404 -24.09 -56.95 -0.72
CA GLU A 404 -25.16 -56.16 0.00
C GLU A 404 -24.61 -55.54 1.35
N LEU A 405 -25.47 -54.93 2.18
CA LEU A 405 -25.22 -54.17 3.44
C LEU A 405 -25.28 -54.96 4.79
N GLY A 406 -24.88 -54.28 5.89
CA GLY A 406 -25.26 -54.47 7.32
C GLY A 406 -24.45 -53.55 8.26
N GLY A 407 -24.87 -53.02 9.43
CA GLY A 407 -26.10 -53.11 10.26
C GLY A 407 -25.78 -53.62 11.69
N ASP A 408 -26.17 -53.06 12.86
CA ASP A 408 -26.97 -51.89 13.34
C ASP A 408 -26.31 -51.36 14.67
N ASP A 409 -26.76 -50.47 15.57
CA ASP A 409 -27.99 -49.71 15.96
C ASP A 409 -27.49 -48.24 16.32
N ALA A 410 -27.85 -47.38 17.30
CA ALA A 410 -28.82 -47.34 18.41
C ALA A 410 -29.19 -45.89 18.87
N LYS A 411 -30.47 -45.53 18.69
CA LYS A 411 -31.41 -44.84 19.64
C LYS A 411 -30.87 -43.81 20.67
N LYS A 412 -31.46 -42.58 20.70
CA LYS A 412 -32.53 -42.21 21.67
C LYS A 412 -33.11 -40.76 21.60
N GLU A 413 -34.45 -40.69 21.69
CA GLU A 413 -35.39 -39.66 22.23
C GLU A 413 -35.42 -38.17 21.80
N LEU A 414 -36.63 -37.60 21.92
CA LEU A 414 -37.04 -36.17 21.81
C LEU A 414 -37.88 -35.78 23.05
N PRO A 415 -37.93 -34.49 23.47
CA PRO A 415 -39.15 -33.66 23.27
C PRO A 415 -38.83 -32.13 23.15
N ALA A 416 -39.77 -31.17 23.12
CA ALA A 416 -41.05 -30.96 22.41
C ALA A 416 -41.51 -29.49 22.62
N GLU A 417 -42.48 -28.99 21.82
CA GLU A 417 -43.13 -27.64 21.91
C GLU A 417 -42.21 -26.41 21.68
N GLU A 418 -42.68 -25.19 21.41
CA GLU A 418 -44.05 -24.65 21.20
C GLU A 418 -44.31 -24.23 19.73
N ARG A 419 -45.59 -24.12 19.34
CA ARG A 419 -46.05 -23.31 18.20
C ARG A 419 -46.75 -22.05 18.70
N LYS A 420 -46.36 -20.87 18.21
CA LYS A 420 -47.29 -19.73 18.07
C LYS A 420 -47.12 -19.09 16.68
N ALA A 421 -48.24 -18.70 16.09
CA ALA A 421 -48.30 -18.11 14.75
C ALA A 421 -48.68 -16.64 14.83
N HIS A 422 -48.27 -15.86 13.84
CA HIS A 422 -48.99 -14.65 13.43
C HIS A 422 -48.96 -14.54 11.91
N ALA A 423 -50.04 -14.02 11.34
CA ALA A 423 -50.21 -13.84 9.91
C ALA A 423 -51.00 -12.56 9.64
N ARG A 424 -50.79 -11.96 8.46
CA ARG A 424 -51.40 -10.71 7.96
C ARG A 424 -50.87 -9.47 8.71
N THR A 425 -50.88 -8.27 8.11
CA THR A 425 -51.69 -7.83 6.97
C THR A 425 -50.90 -6.97 5.98
N VAL A 426 -51.21 -7.10 4.69
CA VAL A 426 -50.77 -6.17 3.62
C VAL A 426 -51.87 -5.14 3.42
N SER A 427 -51.52 -3.88 3.18
CA SER A 427 -52.50 -2.85 2.78
C SER A 427 -51.85 -1.86 1.83
N GLU A 428 -52.52 -1.62 0.70
CA GLU A 428 -52.19 -0.57 -0.25
C GLU A 428 -52.50 0.82 0.32
N LEU A 429 -51.89 1.85 -0.24
CA LEU A 429 -52.47 3.20 -0.24
C LEU A 429 -51.94 3.97 -1.44
N GLU A 430 -52.84 4.32 -2.36
CA GLU A 430 -52.51 4.94 -3.64
C GLU A 430 -52.32 6.47 -3.55
N ALA A 431 -51.59 6.98 -4.55
CA ALA A 431 -51.73 8.27 -5.22
C ALA A 431 -52.41 9.46 -4.50
N LYS A 432 -51.69 10.60 -4.50
CA LYS A 432 -52.34 11.91 -4.64
C LYS A 432 -51.58 12.83 -5.57
N THR A 433 -52.15 13.04 -6.77
CA THR A 433 -51.66 13.99 -7.78
C THR A 433 -51.90 15.43 -7.33
N VAL A 434 -50.97 16.33 -7.66
CA VAL A 434 -51.14 17.79 -7.58
C VAL A 434 -50.61 18.42 -8.88
N GLN A 435 -51.28 19.46 -9.37
CA GLN A 435 -50.93 20.22 -10.58
C GLN A 435 -51.11 21.74 -10.33
N ARG A 436 -50.61 22.55 -11.28
CA ARG A 436 -50.55 24.03 -11.30
C ARG A 436 -49.45 24.63 -10.39
N GLU A 437 -48.82 25.76 -10.74
CA GLU A 437 -48.96 26.66 -11.90
C GLU A 437 -47.56 27.25 -12.28
N PRO A 438 -47.28 27.62 -13.55
CA PRO A 438 -46.01 28.26 -13.90
C PRO A 438 -45.95 29.73 -13.48
N ALA A 439 -44.75 30.24 -13.19
CA ALA A 439 -44.52 31.64 -12.83
C ALA A 439 -44.14 32.49 -14.06
N GLU A 440 -44.60 33.74 -14.09
CA GLU A 440 -44.28 34.72 -15.14
C GLU A 440 -42.94 35.43 -14.88
N LEU A 441 -42.31 35.92 -15.96
CA LEU A 441 -41.20 36.89 -15.87
C LEU A 441 -41.75 38.33 -15.83
N PRO A 442 -41.20 39.22 -15.00
CA PRO A 442 -41.19 40.65 -15.29
C PRO A 442 -40.03 41.00 -16.24
N ALA A 443 -40.24 41.98 -17.13
CA ALA A 443 -39.19 42.57 -17.94
C ALA A 443 -39.16 44.09 -17.78
N SER A 444 -38.03 44.64 -17.34
CA SER A 444 -37.60 46.05 -17.44
C SER A 444 -36.12 46.15 -17.05
#